data_AF-A0A6J2YLC0-F1
#
_entry.id   AF-A0A6J2YLC0-F1
#
_cell.length_a   1.000
_cell.length_b   1.000
_cell.length_c   1.000
_cell.angle_alpha   90.00
_cell.angle_beta   90.00
_cell.angle_gamma   90.00
#
_symmetry.space_group_name_H-M   'P 1'
#
loop_
_entity.id
_entity.type
_entity.pdbx_description
1 polymer ?
#
loop_
_entity_poly.entity_id
_entity_poly.type
_entity_poly.pdbx_seq_one_letter_code
_entity_poly.pdbx_strand_id
1 'polypeptide(L)'
;MERRRFLTTLGQQLIEEHIERRAQQQCLPRELRSVIFRVSGLQEPVPPNDPEPPQGKKRGRCKVCPYSKNQKKESSKCDNCQGFICKNHSRKKVLCENCIEK
;
A
#
# COMPACT_ATOMS: atom_id res chain seq x y z
N MET A 1 31.07 -27.53 8.38
CA MET A 1 29.85 -26.75 8.06
C MET A 1 28.80 -27.01 9.14
N GLU A 2 28.24 -25.97 9.72
CA GLU A 2 27.19 -26.09 10.75
C GLU A 2 25.85 -26.42 10.07
N ARG A 3 25.12 -27.45 10.54
CA ARG A 3 23.87 -27.94 9.92
C ARG A 3 22.87 -26.82 9.63
N ARG A 4 22.82 -25.81 10.50
CA ARG A 4 22.01 -24.60 10.33
C ARG A 4 22.32 -23.87 9.02
N ARG A 5 23.60 -23.60 8.73
CA ARG A 5 24.02 -22.90 7.50
C ARG A 5 23.64 -23.69 6.26
N PHE A 6 23.88 -25.00 6.28
CA PHE A 6 23.50 -25.89 5.18
C PHE A 6 22.00 -25.83 4.87
N LEU A 7 21.14 -25.95 5.89
CA LEU A 7 19.69 -25.89 5.69
C LEU A 7 19.22 -24.51 5.21
N THR A 8 19.84 -23.43 5.67
CA THR A 8 19.53 -22.07 5.18
C THR A 8 19.88 -21.93 3.70
N THR A 9 21.06 -22.37 3.28
CA THR A 9 21.50 -22.32 1.88
C THR A 9 20.62 -23.19 0.99
N LEU A 10 20.32 -24.42 1.41
CA LEU A 10 19.44 -25.33 0.67
C LEU A 10 18.03 -24.73 0.51
N GLY A 11 17.49 -24.15 1.58
CA GLY A 11 16.20 -23.48 1.55
C GLY A 11 16.16 -22.32 0.56
N GLN A 12 17.22 -21.51 0.47
CA GLN A 12 17.35 -20.43 -0.49
C GLN A 12 17.39 -20.95 -1.94
N GLN A 13 18.19 -21.98 -2.21
CA GLN A 13 18.29 -22.59 -3.54
C GLN A 13 16.96 -23.18 -4.03
N LEU A 14 16.18 -23.79 -3.13
CA LEU A 14 14.89 -24.37 -3.48
C LEU A 14 13.82 -23.31 -3.84
N ILE A 15 13.94 -22.08 -3.33
CA ILE A 15 12.93 -21.03 -3.53
C ILE A 15 13.35 -19.99 -4.57
N GLU A 16 14.60 -20.02 -5.04
CA GLU A 16 15.19 -19.02 -5.95
C GLU A 16 14.33 -18.79 -7.20
N GLU A 17 14.05 -19.85 -7.96
CA GLU A 17 13.22 -19.79 -9.19
C GLU A 17 11.79 -19.29 -8.90
N HIS A 18 11.24 -19.61 -7.72
CA HIS A 18 9.90 -19.15 -7.34
C HIS A 18 9.89 -17.65 -7.02
N ILE A 19 10.95 -17.16 -6.35
CA ILE A 19 11.10 -15.74 -6.02
C ILE A 19 11.29 -14.91 -7.28
N GLU A 20 12.11 -15.36 -8.23
CA GLU A 20 12.33 -14.66 -9.52
C GLU A 20 11.03 -14.51 -10.32
N ARG A 21 10.25 -15.60 -10.44
CA ARG A 21 8.94 -15.55 -11.12
C ARG A 21 7.97 -14.59 -10.44
N ARG A 22 7.93 -14.55 -9.11
CA ARG A 22 7.06 -13.60 -8.37
C ARG A 22 7.54 -12.16 -8.49
N ALA A 23 8.85 -11.91 -8.60
CA ALA A 23 9.41 -10.57 -8.76
C ALA A 23 8.92 -9.90 -10.05
N GLN A 24 8.66 -10.69 -11.10
CA GLN A 24 8.13 -10.19 -12.38
C GLN A 24 6.62 -9.87 -12.34
N GLN A 25 5.88 -10.27 -11.30
CA GLN A 25 4.45 -10.01 -11.21
C GLN A 25 4.15 -8.54 -10.86
N GLN A 26 3.40 -7.86 -11.73
CA GLN A 26 3.04 -6.45 -11.54
C GLN A 26 2.11 -6.21 -10.34
N CYS A 27 1.18 -7.14 -10.07
CA CYS A 27 0.13 -6.99 -9.06
C CYS A 27 0.50 -7.49 -7.65
N LEU A 28 1.79 -7.52 -7.31
CA LEU A 28 2.24 -7.97 -6.00
C LEU A 28 2.11 -6.84 -4.95
N PRO A 29 1.58 -7.12 -3.74
CA PRO A 29 1.57 -6.15 -2.64
C PRO A 29 2.96 -5.58 -2.37
N ARG A 30 3.03 -4.27 -2.08
CA ARG A 30 4.29 -3.54 -1.91
C ARG A 30 5.23 -4.16 -0.86
N GLU A 31 4.67 -4.61 0.26
CA GLU A 31 5.45 -5.25 1.33
C GLU A 31 6.10 -6.56 0.87
N LEU A 32 5.34 -7.41 0.17
CA LEU A 32 5.87 -8.66 -0.39
C LEU A 32 6.93 -8.40 -1.46
N ARG A 33 6.71 -7.39 -2.30
CA ARG A 33 7.67 -6.96 -3.31
C ARG A 33 9.01 -6.55 -2.67
N SER A 34 8.96 -5.73 -1.63
CA SER A 34 10.15 -5.30 -0.88
C SER A 34 10.91 -6.48 -0.24
N VAL A 35 10.19 -7.45 0.34
CA VAL A 35 10.81 -8.64 0.93
C VAL A 35 11.47 -9.51 -0.14
N ILE A 36 10.83 -9.70 -1.29
CA ILE A 36 11.37 -10.49 -2.40
C ILE A 36 12.70 -9.89 -2.87
N PHE A 37 12.74 -8.61 -3.21
CA PHE A 37 13.97 -7.94 -3.67
C PHE A 37 15.07 -7.97 -2.62
N ARG A 38 14.73 -7.83 -1.33
CA ARG A 38 15.71 -7.92 -0.24
C ARG A 38 16.31 -9.33 -0.10
N VAL A 39 15.52 -10.38 -0.29
CA VAL A 39 15.96 -11.77 -0.10
C VAL A 39 16.71 -12.30 -1.32
N SER A 40 16.30 -11.92 -2.54
CA SER A 40 16.97 -12.34 -3.78
C SER A 40 18.18 -11.49 -4.14
N GLY A 41 18.36 -10.32 -3.51
CA GLY A 41 19.41 -9.37 -3.88
C GLY A 41 19.18 -8.71 -5.25
N LEU A 42 18.00 -8.93 -5.85
CA LEU A 42 17.61 -8.28 -7.09
C LEU A 42 17.36 -6.79 -6.86
N GLN A 43 17.71 -5.97 -7.83
CA GLN A 43 17.42 -4.53 -7.78
C GLN A 43 15.93 -4.31 -8.04
N GLU A 44 15.25 -3.59 -7.14
CA GLU A 44 13.85 -3.23 -7.35
C GLU A 44 13.74 -2.35 -8.61
N PRO A 45 12.92 -2.71 -9.61
CA PRO A 45 12.76 -1.89 -10.80
C PRO A 45 12.16 -0.54 -10.38
N VAL A 46 12.91 0.53 -10.66
CA VAL A 46 12.41 1.89 -10.49
C VAL A 46 11.18 2.03 -11.40
N PRO A 47 9.99 2.36 -10.86
CA PRO A 47 8.85 2.58 -11.71
C PRO A 47 9.19 3.68 -12.72
N PRO A 48 8.85 3.50 -14.02
CA PRO A 48 8.99 4.57 -14.99
C PRO A 48 8.33 5.83 -14.43
N ASN A 49 9.01 6.97 -14.55
CA ASN A 49 8.38 8.28 -14.33
C ASN A 49 7.40 8.51 -15.49
N ASP A 50 6.30 7.76 -15.51
CA ASP A 50 5.18 8.10 -16.36
C ASP A 50 4.66 9.46 -15.89
N PRO A 51 4.48 10.45 -16.78
CA PRO A 51 3.90 11.72 -16.41
C PRO A 51 2.56 11.45 -15.73
N GLU A 52 2.39 11.99 -14.50
CA GLU A 52 1.16 11.81 -13.72
C GLU A 52 -0.04 12.09 -14.65
N PRO A 53 -0.95 11.12 -14.85
CA PRO A 53 -2.16 11.38 -15.61
C PRO A 53 -2.89 12.57 -14.98
N PRO A 54 -3.53 13.45 -15.77
CA PRO A 54 -4.08 14.71 -15.30
C PRO A 54 -4.90 14.44 -14.04
N GLN A 55 -4.51 15.10 -12.94
CA GLN A 55 -4.99 14.82 -11.59
C GLN A 55 -6.51 15.05 -11.50
N GLY A 56 -7.29 14.07 -11.95
CA GLY A 56 -8.69 13.94 -11.56
C GLY A 56 -8.71 13.85 -10.03
N LYS A 57 -9.69 14.52 -9.39
CA LYS A 57 -9.84 14.55 -7.93
C LYS A 57 -9.62 13.14 -7.37
N LYS A 58 -8.46 12.90 -6.73
CA LYS A 58 -8.03 11.57 -6.30
C LYS A 58 -9.12 11.00 -5.37
N ARG A 59 -9.74 9.87 -5.72
CA ARG A 59 -10.77 9.18 -4.93
C ARG A 59 -10.20 7.90 -4.34
N GLY A 60 -10.39 7.68 -3.04
CA GLY A 60 -9.88 6.52 -2.32
C GLY A 60 -10.96 5.81 -1.50
N ARG A 61 -10.65 4.62 -0.99
CA ARG A 61 -11.55 3.93 -0.06
C ARG A 61 -11.40 4.52 1.34
N CYS A 62 -12.50 4.58 2.08
CA CYS A 62 -12.49 4.95 3.49
C CYS A 62 -11.49 4.11 4.29
N LYS A 63 -10.60 4.78 5.05
CA LYS A 63 -9.61 4.12 5.91
C LYS A 63 -10.23 3.26 7.03
N VAL A 64 -11.44 3.60 7.47
CA VAL A 64 -12.12 2.96 8.61
C VAL A 64 -12.99 1.79 8.16
N CYS A 65 -13.44 1.79 6.90
CA CYS A 65 -14.28 0.71 6.38
C CYS A 65 -13.48 -0.61 6.26
N PRO A 66 -14.06 -1.75 6.65
CA PRO A 66 -13.46 -3.04 6.37
C PRO A 66 -13.37 -3.28 4.86
N TYR A 67 -12.27 -3.87 4.41
CA TYR A 67 -11.98 -4.10 3.00
C TYR A 67 -13.04 -4.97 2.31
N SER A 68 -13.65 -5.90 3.05
CA SER A 68 -14.67 -6.85 2.58
C SER A 68 -15.95 -6.18 2.07
N LYS A 69 -16.28 -4.97 2.54
CA LYS A 69 -17.53 -4.30 2.17
C LYS A 69 -17.47 -3.56 0.83
N ASN A 70 -16.35 -3.64 0.09
CA ASN A 70 -16.14 -3.06 -1.25
C ASN A 70 -16.82 -1.68 -1.44
N GLN A 71 -16.64 -0.81 -0.44
CA GLN A 71 -17.33 0.47 -0.38
C GLN A 71 -16.90 1.39 -1.52
N LYS A 72 -17.83 2.24 -1.98
CA LYS A 72 -17.58 3.21 -3.06
C LYS A 72 -16.41 4.11 -2.69
N LYS A 73 -15.56 4.45 -3.68
CA LYS A 73 -14.43 5.38 -3.46
C LYS A 73 -14.96 6.78 -3.12
N GLU A 74 -14.50 7.36 -2.03
CA GLU A 74 -14.84 8.70 -1.59
C GLU A 74 -13.79 9.74 -1.99
N SER A 75 -14.21 10.97 -2.18
CA SER A 75 -13.35 12.13 -2.40
C SER A 75 -13.07 12.91 -1.11
N SER A 76 -13.89 12.71 -0.07
CA SER A 76 -13.77 13.38 1.23
C SER A 76 -12.59 12.84 2.02
N LYS A 77 -11.78 13.76 2.57
CA LYS A 77 -10.65 13.46 3.45
C LYS A 77 -10.92 13.98 4.85
N CYS A 78 -10.31 13.35 5.84
CA CYS A 78 -10.25 13.88 7.20
C CYS A 78 -9.32 15.09 7.24
N ASP A 79 -9.73 16.17 7.87
CA ASP A 79 -8.87 17.36 8.04
C ASP A 79 -7.65 17.05 8.93
N ASN A 80 -7.79 16.13 9.89
CA ASN A 80 -6.72 15.77 10.82
C ASN A 80 -5.71 14.77 10.23
N CYS A 81 -6.18 13.64 9.67
CA CYS A 81 -5.30 12.55 9.24
C CYS A 81 -5.12 12.43 7.73
N GLN A 82 -5.78 13.31 6.95
CA GLN A 82 -5.80 13.35 5.48
C GLN A 82 -6.21 12.05 4.78
N GLY A 83 -6.69 11.05 5.52
CA GLY A 83 -7.21 9.80 5.00
C GLY A 83 -8.59 9.98 4.39
N PHE A 84 -8.91 9.20 3.37
CA PHE A 84 -10.26 9.16 2.80
C PHE A 84 -11.26 8.62 3.83
N ILE A 85 -12.41 9.26 3.94
CA ILE A 85 -13.47 8.92 4.90
C ILE A 85 -14.84 8.91 4.20
N CYS A 86 -15.64 7.88 4.47
CA CYS A 86 -17.01 7.76 3.96
C CYS A 86 -18.00 8.60 4.77
N LYS A 87 -19.17 8.87 4.21
CA LYS A 87 -20.23 9.64 4.90
C LYS A 87 -20.64 9.03 6.25
N ASN A 88 -20.54 7.70 6.42
CA ASN A 88 -20.87 7.02 7.67
C ASN A 88 -19.79 7.18 8.75
N HIS A 89 -18.52 7.34 8.34
CA HIS A 89 -17.40 7.53 9.25
C HIS A 89 -16.96 8.99 9.38
N SER A 90 -17.54 9.90 8.59
CA SER A 90 -17.35 11.35 8.74
C SER A 90 -18.33 11.89 9.76
N ARG A 91 -17.84 12.55 10.80
CA ARG A 91 -18.65 13.38 11.69
C ARG A 91 -18.51 14.83 11.27
N LYS A 92 -19.62 15.49 10.93
CA LYS A 92 -19.62 16.93 10.68
C LYS A 92 -19.60 17.63 12.04
N LYS A 93 -18.66 18.56 12.24
CA LYS A 93 -18.73 19.50 13.37
C LYS A 93 -19.66 20.64 12.96
N VAL A 94 -20.67 20.92 13.77
CA VAL A 94 -21.47 22.15 13.67
C VAL A 94 -20.80 23.16 14.58
N LEU A 95 -20.32 24.26 14.00
CA LEU A 95 -19.67 25.36 14.71
C LEU A 95 -20.54 26.61 14.51
N CYS A 96 -20.72 27.43 15.56
CA CYS A 96 -21.30 28.76 15.40
C CYS A 96 -20.28 29.71 14.75
N GLU A 97 -20.73 30.87 14.28
CA GLU A 97 -19.88 31.86 13.60
C GLU A 97 -18.67 32.27 14.46
N ASN A 98 -18.85 32.39 15.78
CA ASN A 98 -17.77 32.72 16.73
C ASN A 98 -16.71 31.61 16.93
N CYS A 99 -16.98 30.38 16.49
CA CYS A 99 -16.10 29.21 16.69
C CYS A 99 -15.31 28.81 15.44
N ILE A 100 -15.53 29.46 14.30
CA ILE A 100 -14.79 29.20 13.04
C ILE A 100 -13.50 30.03 12.96
N GLU A 101 -13.42 31.18 13.63
CA GLU A 101 -12.30 32.14 13.55
C GLU A 101 -11.29 32.07 14.73
N LYS A 102 -10.96 30.88 15.23
CA LYS A 102 -9.87 30.71 16.21
C LYS A 102 -8.84 29.67 15.80
#